data_AF-A0A395HPE7-F1
#
_entry.id   AF-A0A395HPE7-F1
#
_cell.length_a   1.000
_cell.length_b   1.000
_cell.length_c   1.000
_cell.angle_alpha   90.00
_cell.angle_beta   90.00
_cell.angle_gamma   90.00
#
_symmetry.space_group_name_H-M   'P 1'
#
loop_
_entity.id
_entity.type
_entity.pdbx_description
1 polymer ?
#
loop_
_entity_poly.entity_id
_entity_poly.type
_entity_poly.pdbx_seq_one_letter_code
_entity_poly.pdbx_strand_id
1 'polypeptide(L)'
;MGKFGLALGALAIQTALGAPTSSRKSSSYVDWRQFKAHAVNLGGWLVQESTINSAWWGEYAGGASDEWGFCENLGSQCGPVFEEHYATWITTVDVDKLAQVGVTALRIPTTYAAWVKYPGSKLYSGNQTKYLSEIATYAIEQYGMHIIVDIHGLPGGINGLTIGEATGHYGWWYNQTNFDYSLQAVDALLAFIQKSGHPESYTLEPSNEAVDNKDFSVFGTPAALTDKAATWLLKYYHAVIDHVNAVNPNIPVMLQDSFKGEKFWSGNFSADANIIIDVHNYWFDDKNATSETLAKDICTRAKSNVGDAKFPVFVGEWSIQAGSNNTFALRERNLNAGLHAFYQYVQGSSYWTSKFYGNGTVSGQGNQTDYWNFEGFVDSGYVHLDSTDYQCL
;
A
#
# COMPACT_ATOMS: atom_id res chain seq x y z
N MET A 1 -71.79 22.46 0.14
CA MET A 1 -70.71 22.22 -0.86
C MET A 1 -69.70 23.35 -0.67
N GLY A 2 -68.41 23.19 -0.37
CA GLY A 2 -67.53 22.08 -0.02
C GLY A 2 -66.30 22.69 0.69
N LYS A 3 -65.69 21.91 1.58
CA LYS A 3 -64.49 22.25 2.38
C LYS A 3 -63.28 22.53 1.47
N PHE A 4 -62.26 23.25 1.97
CA PHE A 4 -60.91 22.70 2.21
C PHE A 4 -59.98 23.76 2.81
N GLY A 5 -59.33 23.41 3.92
CA GLY A 5 -58.29 24.20 4.59
C GLY A 5 -56.90 23.85 4.06
N LEU A 6 -56.01 24.83 4.04
CA LEU A 6 -54.59 24.66 3.74
C LEU A 6 -53.83 24.29 5.02
N ALA A 7 -53.21 23.11 5.03
CA ALA A 7 -52.20 22.73 6.02
C ALA A 7 -50.83 22.72 5.32
N LEU A 8 -49.90 23.56 5.78
CA LEU A 8 -48.49 23.47 5.44
C LEU A 8 -47.87 22.31 6.24
N GLY A 9 -47.52 21.22 5.55
CA GLY A 9 -46.67 20.16 6.09
C GLY A 9 -45.23 20.36 5.63
N ALA A 10 -44.33 20.71 6.54
CA ALA A 10 -42.90 20.69 6.30
C ALA A 10 -42.42 19.23 6.31
N LEU A 11 -41.93 18.74 5.17
CA LEU A 11 -41.33 17.41 5.04
C LEU A 11 -39.84 17.53 5.37
N ALA A 12 -39.46 17.25 6.61
CA ALA A 12 -38.06 17.08 6.99
C ALA A 12 -37.59 15.71 6.51
N ILE A 13 -36.76 15.69 5.46
CA ILE A 13 -36.06 14.49 5.02
C ILE A 13 -34.94 14.25 6.03
N GLN A 14 -35.18 13.35 6.99
CA GLN A 14 -34.13 12.79 7.82
C GLN A 14 -33.36 11.78 6.98
N THR A 15 -32.20 12.17 6.47
CA THR A 15 -31.19 11.23 5.99
C THR A 15 -30.63 10.51 7.21
N ALA A 16 -31.14 9.30 7.47
CA ALA A 16 -30.52 8.38 8.41
C ALA A 16 -29.17 7.95 7.82
N LEU A 17 -28.10 8.67 8.15
CA LEU A 17 -26.74 8.16 8.03
C LEU A 17 -26.66 6.95 8.96
N GLY A 18 -26.59 5.76 8.38
CA GLY A 18 -26.34 4.54 9.14
C GLY A 18 -25.04 4.71 9.91
N ALA A 19 -25.08 4.56 11.23
CA ALA A 19 -23.86 4.44 12.00
C ALA A 19 -23.06 3.25 11.46
N PRO A 20 -21.71 3.35 11.33
CA PRO A 20 -20.90 2.22 10.92
C PRO A 20 -21.22 1.06 11.85
N THR A 21 -21.67 -0.05 11.27
CA THR A 21 -21.87 -1.30 12.01
C THR A 21 -20.55 -1.61 12.67
N SER A 22 -20.52 -1.56 14.01
CA SER A 22 -19.40 -2.04 14.82
C SER A 22 -18.96 -3.39 14.27
N SER A 23 -17.85 -3.39 13.54
CA SER A 23 -17.11 -4.58 13.20
C SER A 23 -16.87 -5.30 14.52
N ARG A 24 -17.39 -6.51 14.63
CA ARG A 24 -17.20 -7.34 15.82
C ARG A 24 -15.69 -7.53 15.94
N LYS A 25 -15.07 -6.97 16.99
CA LYS A 25 -13.64 -7.18 17.30
C LYS A 25 -13.37 -8.68 17.28
N SER A 26 -12.81 -9.18 16.19
CA SER A 26 -12.47 -10.58 16.06
C SER A 26 -11.12 -10.76 16.71
N SER A 27 -11.09 -11.44 17.86
CA SER A 27 -9.84 -11.77 18.57
C SER A 27 -9.08 -12.92 17.90
N SER A 28 -9.36 -13.20 16.62
CA SER A 28 -8.77 -14.29 15.85
C SER A 28 -7.86 -13.71 14.79
N TYR A 29 -6.70 -14.33 14.58
CA TYR A 29 -5.82 -14.02 13.47
C TYR A 29 -6.56 -14.11 12.13
N VAL A 30 -6.20 -13.21 11.22
CA VAL A 30 -6.72 -13.19 9.85
C VAL A 30 -6.26 -14.44 9.09
N ASP A 31 -7.21 -15.16 8.49
CA ASP A 31 -6.96 -16.13 7.43
C ASP A 31 -7.17 -15.46 6.08
N TRP A 32 -6.07 -15.11 5.41
CA TRP A 32 -6.09 -14.47 4.10
C TRP A 32 -6.74 -15.29 2.98
N ARG A 33 -7.00 -16.59 3.18
CA ARG A 33 -7.79 -17.38 2.22
C ARG A 33 -9.27 -16.99 2.22
N GLN A 34 -9.75 -16.41 3.32
CA GLN A 34 -11.14 -16.00 3.52
C GLN A 34 -11.30 -14.49 3.68
N PHE A 35 -10.28 -13.84 4.26
CA PHE A 35 -10.29 -12.42 4.54
C PHE A 35 -10.21 -11.61 3.25
N LYS A 36 -11.11 -10.64 3.14
CA LYS A 36 -11.20 -9.69 2.04
C LYS A 36 -11.11 -8.29 2.61
N ALA A 37 -10.40 -7.40 1.93
CA ALA A 37 -10.22 -6.04 2.41
C ALA A 37 -10.35 -4.99 1.30
N HIS A 38 -11.05 -3.90 1.64
CA HIS A 38 -10.84 -2.63 0.97
C HIS A 38 -9.82 -1.85 1.80
N ALA A 39 -8.70 -1.52 1.20
CA ALA A 39 -7.59 -0.89 1.89
C ALA A 39 -7.09 0.35 1.17
N VAL A 40 -6.25 1.09 1.85
CA VAL A 40 -5.45 2.17 1.27
C VAL A 40 -4.03 2.13 1.82
N ASN A 41 -3.08 2.59 1.02
CA ASN A 41 -1.72 2.80 1.46
C ASN A 41 -1.61 4.11 2.24
N LEU A 42 -0.79 4.12 3.28
CA LEU A 42 -0.33 5.34 3.96
C LEU A 42 1.03 5.78 3.40
N GLY A 43 1.09 5.88 2.07
CA GLY A 43 2.30 6.27 1.32
C GLY A 43 2.69 7.73 1.54
N GLY A 44 3.97 8.04 1.33
CA GLY A 44 4.52 9.37 1.60
C GLY A 44 4.58 9.72 3.09
N TRP A 45 4.32 8.77 3.99
CA TRP A 45 4.32 8.98 5.44
C TRP A 45 5.63 8.58 6.11
N LEU A 46 5.93 7.27 6.17
CA LEU A 46 7.15 6.73 6.79
C LEU A 46 8.21 6.30 5.76
N VAL A 47 7.88 6.48 4.48
CA VAL A 47 8.76 6.44 3.31
C VAL A 47 8.43 7.66 2.46
N GLN A 48 9.42 8.44 2.07
CA GLN A 48 9.23 9.69 1.31
C GLN A 48 9.46 9.48 -0.18
N GLU A 49 8.55 10.05 -0.98
CA GLU A 49 8.66 10.11 -2.42
C GLU A 49 8.32 11.53 -2.91
N SER A 50 9.11 12.02 -3.87
CA SER A 50 8.99 13.38 -4.40
C SER A 50 7.65 13.69 -5.07
N THR A 51 7.00 12.66 -5.59
CA THR A 51 5.72 12.75 -6.28
C THR A 51 4.56 12.95 -5.32
N ILE A 52 4.61 12.45 -4.08
CA ILE A 52 3.43 12.40 -3.21
C ILE A 52 3.12 13.75 -2.58
N ASN A 53 4.12 14.47 -2.10
CA ASN A 53 3.97 15.83 -1.56
C ASN A 53 5.04 16.75 -2.17
N SER A 54 4.82 17.15 -3.42
CA SER A 54 5.84 17.90 -4.19
C SER A 54 6.15 19.27 -3.60
N ALA A 55 5.22 19.90 -2.88
CA ALA A 55 5.48 21.18 -2.20
C ALA A 55 6.48 21.00 -1.05
N TRP A 56 6.20 20.05 -0.15
CA TRP A 56 7.10 19.73 0.97
C TRP A 56 8.46 19.23 0.48
N TRP A 57 8.47 18.36 -0.54
CA TRP A 57 9.71 17.91 -1.15
C TRP A 57 10.52 19.07 -1.74
N GLY A 58 9.87 19.97 -2.48
CA GLY A 58 10.52 21.13 -3.08
C GLY A 58 11.10 22.11 -2.05
N GLU A 59 10.49 22.21 -0.88
CA GLU A 59 10.96 23.06 0.22
C GLU A 59 12.20 22.49 0.91
N TYR A 60 12.20 21.18 1.21
CA TYR A 60 13.18 20.60 2.13
C TYR A 60 14.23 19.69 1.48
N ALA A 61 13.94 19.04 0.35
CA ALA A 61 14.81 18.00 -0.21
C ALA A 61 16.13 18.53 -0.80
N GLY A 62 16.26 19.84 -1.00
CA GLY A 62 17.47 20.45 -1.56
C GLY A 62 17.81 19.94 -2.97
N GLY A 63 16.79 19.56 -3.75
CA GLY A 63 16.96 19.00 -5.10
C GLY A 63 17.33 17.52 -5.15
N ALA A 64 17.28 16.79 -4.03
CA ALA A 64 17.47 15.34 -4.01
C ALA A 64 16.37 14.61 -4.80
N SER A 65 16.76 13.50 -5.43
CA SER A 65 15.86 12.59 -6.16
C SER A 65 15.18 11.55 -5.26
N ASP A 66 15.71 11.33 -4.06
CA ASP A 66 15.29 10.30 -3.11
C ASP A 66 15.42 10.75 -1.65
N GLU A 67 14.81 9.98 -0.73
CA GLU A 67 14.84 10.24 0.71
C GLU A 67 16.26 10.20 1.28
N TRP A 68 17.13 9.36 0.70
CA TRP A 68 18.53 9.25 1.07
C TRP A 68 19.28 10.57 0.88
N GLY A 69 19.24 11.13 -0.33
CA GLY A 69 19.85 12.42 -0.65
C GLY A 69 19.17 13.57 0.07
N PHE A 70 17.86 13.47 0.32
CA PHE A 70 17.11 14.44 1.11
C PHE A 70 17.72 14.54 2.52
N CYS A 71 17.83 13.43 3.23
CA CYS A 71 18.40 13.44 4.57
C CYS A 71 19.89 13.77 4.59
N GLU A 72 20.64 13.39 3.57
CA GLU A 72 22.03 13.84 3.40
C GLU A 72 22.14 15.37 3.26
N ASN A 73 21.27 15.99 2.45
CA ASN A 73 21.25 17.44 2.24
C ASN A 73 20.85 18.21 3.51
N LEU A 74 19.86 17.72 4.26
CA LEU A 74 19.42 18.35 5.50
C LEU A 74 20.42 18.16 6.66
N GLY A 75 21.24 17.11 6.63
CA GLY A 75 22.15 16.76 7.71
C GLY A 75 21.40 16.66 9.05
N SER A 76 21.80 17.47 10.04
CA SER A 76 21.17 17.47 11.37
C SER A 76 19.68 17.85 11.38
N GLN A 77 19.17 18.49 10.32
CA GLN A 77 17.76 18.87 10.21
C GLN A 77 16.87 17.76 9.66
N CYS A 78 17.44 16.67 9.12
CA CYS A 78 16.68 15.52 8.63
C CYS A 78 15.73 14.99 9.70
N GLY A 79 16.22 14.77 10.93
CA GLY A 79 15.38 14.29 12.03
C GLY A 79 14.23 15.21 12.39
N PRO A 80 14.45 16.48 12.76
CA PRO A 80 13.38 17.43 13.09
C PRO A 80 12.31 17.57 12.00
N VAL A 81 12.72 17.71 10.73
CA VAL A 81 11.80 17.87 9.59
C VAL A 81 10.96 16.61 9.39
N PHE A 82 11.56 15.44 9.49
CA PHE A 82 10.84 14.18 9.32
C PHE A 82 9.94 13.86 10.51
N GLU A 83 10.35 14.14 11.74
CA GLU A 83 9.49 13.95 12.93
C GLU A 83 8.24 14.84 12.88
N GLU A 84 8.35 16.09 12.43
CA GLU A 84 7.19 16.97 12.20
C GLU A 84 6.27 16.42 11.11
N HIS A 85 6.85 15.97 9.99
CA HIS A 85 6.09 15.32 8.92
C HIS A 85 5.37 14.06 9.44
N TYR A 86 6.06 13.17 10.15
CA TYR A 86 5.45 11.95 10.70
C TYR A 86 4.29 12.24 11.64
N ALA A 87 4.38 13.30 12.45
CA ALA A 87 3.35 13.68 13.41
C ALA A 87 2.10 14.33 12.78
N THR A 88 2.23 14.90 11.58
CA THR A 88 1.18 15.73 10.96
C THR A 88 0.65 15.19 9.64
N TRP A 89 1.44 14.36 8.94
CA TRP A 89 1.06 13.86 7.62
C TRP A 89 -0.04 12.82 7.70
N ILE A 90 -0.01 11.84 8.60
CA ILE A 90 -1.15 10.94 8.86
C ILE A 90 -1.56 11.08 10.31
N THR A 91 -2.86 11.29 10.53
CA THR A 91 -3.49 11.51 11.82
C THR A 91 -4.72 10.62 11.99
N THR A 92 -5.29 10.57 13.19
CA THR A 92 -6.52 9.82 13.44
C THR A 92 -7.71 10.33 12.61
N VAL A 93 -7.71 11.61 12.22
CA VAL A 93 -8.76 12.19 11.35
C VAL A 93 -8.75 11.53 9.97
N ASP A 94 -7.57 11.21 9.45
CA ASP A 94 -7.43 10.51 8.17
C ASP A 94 -7.99 9.08 8.28
N VAL A 95 -7.69 8.39 9.40
CA VAL A 95 -8.25 7.06 9.69
C VAL A 95 -9.78 7.10 9.78
N ASP A 96 -10.34 8.08 10.50
CA ASP A 96 -11.79 8.26 10.63
C ASP A 96 -12.45 8.43 9.25
N LYS A 97 -11.84 9.23 8.38
CA LYS A 97 -12.34 9.52 7.02
C LYS A 97 -12.32 8.28 6.14
N LEU A 98 -11.25 7.49 6.20
CA LEU A 98 -11.14 6.23 5.46
C LEU A 98 -12.16 5.20 5.99
N ALA A 99 -12.32 5.09 7.31
CA ALA A 99 -13.29 4.19 7.93
C ALA A 99 -14.74 4.51 7.52
N GLN A 100 -15.09 5.80 7.38
CA GLN A 100 -16.44 6.25 7.01
C GLN A 100 -16.91 5.73 5.65
N VAL A 101 -15.99 5.47 4.72
CA VAL A 101 -16.32 4.91 3.39
C VAL A 101 -16.14 3.40 3.33
N GLY A 102 -15.86 2.73 4.45
CA GLY A 102 -15.76 1.28 4.55
C GLY A 102 -14.37 0.70 4.28
N VAL A 103 -13.29 1.49 4.39
CA VAL A 103 -11.93 0.93 4.43
C VAL A 103 -11.77 0.04 5.66
N THR A 104 -11.28 -1.17 5.47
CA THR A 104 -11.14 -2.20 6.51
C THR A 104 -9.69 -2.61 6.79
N ALA A 105 -8.73 -2.12 6.00
CA ALA A 105 -7.31 -2.35 6.25
C ALA A 105 -6.44 -1.18 5.79
N LEU A 106 -5.25 -1.06 6.37
CA LEU A 106 -4.24 -0.06 6.01
C LEU A 106 -2.93 -0.77 5.68
N ARG A 107 -2.33 -0.43 4.53
CA ARG A 107 -0.96 -0.83 4.20
C ARG A 107 -0.01 0.33 4.52
N ILE A 108 1.02 0.07 5.31
CA ILE A 108 1.91 1.10 5.86
C ILE A 108 3.35 0.80 5.45
N PRO A 109 3.82 1.42 4.36
CA PRO A 109 5.22 1.37 3.95
C PRO A 109 6.14 2.00 5.01
N THR A 110 7.25 1.35 5.30
CA THR A 110 8.30 1.83 6.20
C THR A 110 9.67 1.61 5.58
N THR A 111 10.60 2.55 5.79
CA THR A 111 12.01 2.26 5.45
C THR A 111 12.58 1.24 6.45
N TYR A 112 13.60 0.47 6.06
CA TYR A 112 14.32 -0.38 7.03
C TYR A 112 14.89 0.41 8.21
N ALA A 113 15.14 1.72 8.04
CA ALA A 113 15.75 2.58 9.05
C ALA A 113 14.85 2.82 10.28
N ALA A 114 13.54 2.55 10.16
CA ALA A 114 12.61 2.48 11.29
C ALA A 114 12.89 1.27 12.22
N TRP A 115 13.51 0.22 11.68
CA TRP A 115 13.64 -1.09 12.33
C TRP A 115 15.07 -1.43 12.73
N VAL A 116 16.04 -1.00 11.92
CA VAL A 116 17.45 -1.33 12.12
C VAL A 116 18.37 -0.16 11.76
N LYS A 117 19.42 0.03 12.55
CA LYS A 117 20.48 1.01 12.25
C LYS A 117 21.54 0.38 11.37
N TYR A 118 21.43 0.60 10.06
CA TYR A 118 22.39 0.11 9.07
C TYR A 118 23.60 1.06 8.95
N PRO A 119 24.85 0.58 9.12
CA PRO A 119 26.03 1.42 9.04
C PRO A 119 26.16 2.16 7.70
N GLY A 120 26.33 3.47 7.76
CA GLY A 120 26.49 4.32 6.58
C GLY A 120 25.19 4.73 5.91
N SER A 121 24.03 4.25 6.38
CA SER A 121 22.72 4.71 5.91
C SER A 121 22.56 6.23 6.11
N LYS A 122 21.97 6.91 5.12
CA LYS A 122 21.54 8.31 5.24
C LYS A 122 20.06 8.44 5.56
N LEU A 123 19.30 7.35 5.51
CA LEU A 123 17.91 7.36 5.93
C LEU A 123 17.82 7.66 7.44
N TYR A 124 16.76 8.35 7.81
CA TYR A 124 16.55 8.72 9.20
C TYR A 124 16.15 7.52 10.05
N SER A 125 16.79 7.33 11.21
CA SER A 125 16.32 6.39 12.25
C SER A 125 15.85 7.19 13.46
N GLY A 126 14.53 7.29 13.64
CA GLY A 126 13.88 8.07 14.69
C GLY A 126 12.68 7.35 15.29
N ASN A 127 11.57 8.06 15.46
CA ASN A 127 10.36 7.57 16.12
C ASN A 127 9.32 7.00 15.13
N GLN A 128 9.70 6.59 13.92
CA GLN A 128 8.73 6.06 12.92
C GLN A 128 7.79 5.00 13.52
N THR A 129 8.34 4.06 14.28
CA THR A 129 7.57 2.96 14.91
C THR A 129 6.63 3.44 16.01
N LYS A 130 6.91 4.57 16.65
CA LYS A 130 5.99 5.21 17.60
C LYS A 130 4.76 5.76 16.87
N TYR A 131 4.96 6.54 15.80
CA TYR A 131 3.86 7.09 15.00
C TYR A 131 3.03 5.97 14.35
N LEU A 132 3.70 4.94 13.83
CA LEU A 132 3.05 3.73 13.32
C LEU A 132 2.17 3.08 14.40
N SER A 133 2.69 2.90 15.62
CA SER A 133 1.94 2.32 16.74
C SER A 133 0.71 3.14 17.11
N GLU A 134 0.82 4.47 17.17
CA GLU A 134 -0.30 5.35 17.52
C GLU A 134 -1.44 5.24 16.50
N ILE A 135 -1.14 5.33 15.20
CA ILE A 135 -2.15 5.23 14.13
C ILE A 135 -2.71 3.81 14.02
N ALA A 136 -1.86 2.78 14.04
CA ALA A 136 -2.30 1.39 13.94
C ALA A 136 -3.19 0.99 15.11
N THR A 137 -2.80 1.33 16.35
CA THR A 137 -3.61 1.04 17.55
C THR A 137 -4.97 1.72 17.46
N TYR A 138 -5.02 2.99 17.04
CA TYR A 138 -6.28 3.70 16.84
C TYR A 138 -7.17 3.03 15.79
N ALA A 139 -6.62 2.70 14.62
CA ALA A 139 -7.34 2.04 13.54
C ALA A 139 -7.90 0.67 13.96
N ILE A 140 -7.11 -0.12 14.70
CA ILE A 140 -7.52 -1.42 15.23
C ILE A 140 -8.61 -1.25 16.31
N GLU A 141 -8.40 -0.37 17.29
CA GLU A 141 -9.28 -0.29 18.45
C GLU A 141 -10.63 0.37 18.16
N GLN A 142 -10.65 1.36 17.26
CA GLN A 142 -11.87 2.07 16.87
C GLN A 142 -12.64 1.36 15.78
N TYR A 143 -11.94 0.80 14.78
CA TYR A 143 -12.57 0.31 13.55
C TYR A 143 -12.33 -1.17 13.28
N GLY A 144 -11.45 -1.83 14.03
CA GLY A 144 -11.07 -3.23 13.78
C GLY A 144 -10.33 -3.38 12.45
N MET A 145 -9.62 -2.35 12.00
CA MET A 145 -8.85 -2.42 10.76
C MET A 145 -7.69 -3.40 10.88
N HIS A 146 -7.41 -4.12 9.79
CA HIS A 146 -6.21 -4.93 9.66
C HIS A 146 -5.03 -4.09 9.15
N ILE A 147 -3.82 -4.33 9.65
CA ILE A 147 -2.64 -3.53 9.34
C ILE A 147 -1.59 -4.38 8.62
N ILE A 148 -1.22 -3.99 7.41
CA ILE A 148 -0.08 -4.56 6.70
C ILE A 148 1.10 -3.62 6.94
N VAL A 149 2.16 -4.12 7.59
CA VAL A 149 3.38 -3.35 7.79
C VAL A 149 4.43 -3.85 6.81
N ASP A 150 4.86 -2.94 5.94
CA ASP A 150 5.73 -3.23 4.82
C ASP A 150 7.12 -2.63 5.06
N ILE A 151 8.15 -3.47 4.99
CA ILE A 151 9.55 -3.05 4.95
C ILE A 151 9.87 -2.74 3.47
N HIS A 152 9.50 -1.53 3.06
CA HIS A 152 9.40 -1.11 1.66
C HIS A 152 10.76 -1.12 0.93
N GLY A 153 11.85 -0.94 1.67
CA GLY A 153 13.21 -1.04 1.16
C GLY A 153 14.12 -1.76 2.13
N LEU A 154 15.15 -2.44 1.62
CA LEU A 154 16.08 -3.22 2.43
C LEU A 154 17.51 -2.64 2.38
N PRO A 155 18.34 -2.87 3.42
CA PRO A 155 19.72 -2.40 3.46
C PRO A 155 20.50 -2.75 2.19
N GLY A 156 21.11 -1.74 1.57
CA GLY A 156 21.85 -1.86 0.32
C GLY A 156 21.02 -1.68 -0.96
N GLY A 157 19.68 -1.61 -0.88
CA GLY A 157 18.82 -1.30 -2.01
C GLY A 157 18.46 -2.50 -2.88
N ILE A 158 17.16 -2.64 -3.14
CA ILE A 158 16.56 -3.82 -3.79
C ILE A 158 16.01 -3.56 -5.19
N ASN A 159 15.99 -2.32 -5.67
CA ASN A 159 15.41 -1.99 -6.98
C ASN A 159 16.02 -0.76 -7.67
N GLY A 160 17.02 -0.11 -7.07
CA GLY A 160 17.65 1.10 -7.62
C GLY A 160 16.78 2.35 -7.62
N LEU A 161 15.65 2.35 -6.91
CA LEU A 161 14.76 3.50 -6.73
C LEU A 161 14.80 3.98 -5.28
N THR A 162 14.25 5.18 -5.05
CA THR A 162 14.07 5.75 -3.69
C THR A 162 13.38 4.77 -2.74
N ILE A 163 12.37 4.06 -3.25
CA ILE A 163 11.55 3.13 -2.47
C ILE A 163 12.33 1.90 -1.99
N GLY A 164 13.34 1.45 -2.72
CA GLY A 164 14.14 0.27 -2.34
C GLY A 164 15.29 0.58 -1.38
N GLU A 165 15.78 1.82 -1.37
CA GLU A 165 16.69 2.43 -0.38
C GLU A 165 17.11 3.83 -0.85
N ALA A 166 17.64 3.90 -2.08
CA ALA A 166 18.13 5.10 -2.73
C ALA A 166 18.32 4.84 -4.24
N THR A 167 18.33 5.91 -5.02
CA THR A 167 18.50 5.84 -6.48
C THR A 167 19.85 5.20 -6.83
N GLY A 168 19.81 4.16 -7.67
CA GLY A 168 20.99 3.43 -8.12
C GLY A 168 21.55 2.38 -7.15
N HIS A 169 20.94 2.21 -5.97
CA HIS A 169 21.37 1.20 -4.99
C HIS A 169 20.82 -0.20 -5.33
N TYR A 170 21.73 -1.16 -5.49
CA TYR A 170 21.48 -2.59 -5.76
C TYR A 170 22.39 -3.51 -4.92
N GLY A 171 22.99 -2.97 -3.86
CA GLY A 171 23.94 -3.65 -3.01
C GLY A 171 23.34 -4.77 -2.16
N TRP A 172 22.01 -4.89 -2.07
CA TRP A 172 21.37 -6.00 -1.36
C TRP A 172 21.61 -7.37 -2.03
N TRP A 173 21.62 -7.39 -3.36
CA TRP A 173 21.70 -8.62 -4.14
C TRP A 173 23.01 -9.38 -3.91
N TYR A 174 22.91 -10.64 -3.48
CA TYR A 174 24.03 -11.54 -3.20
C TYR A 174 25.01 -11.04 -2.12
N ASN A 175 24.56 -10.15 -1.24
CA ASN A 175 25.35 -9.64 -0.13
C ASN A 175 24.81 -10.19 1.20
N GLN A 176 25.58 -11.06 1.85
CA GLN A 176 25.13 -11.70 3.09
C GLN A 176 24.99 -10.71 4.25
N THR A 177 25.83 -9.69 4.35
CA THR A 177 25.70 -8.66 5.40
C THR A 177 24.38 -7.90 5.28
N ASN A 178 24.00 -7.51 4.06
CA ASN A 178 22.75 -6.82 3.80
C ASN A 178 21.53 -7.74 4.02
N PHE A 179 21.65 -9.00 3.64
CA PHE A 179 20.66 -10.04 3.95
C PHE A 179 20.45 -10.17 5.48
N ASP A 180 21.53 -10.24 6.26
CA ASP A 180 21.46 -10.37 7.72
C ASP A 180 20.86 -9.13 8.39
N TYR A 181 21.17 -7.92 7.91
CA TYR A 181 20.50 -6.70 8.39
C TYR A 181 19.02 -6.65 8.00
N SER A 182 18.65 -7.21 6.84
CA SER A 182 17.25 -7.33 6.43
C SER A 182 16.47 -8.25 7.38
N LEU A 183 17.07 -9.36 7.80
CA LEU A 183 16.46 -10.23 8.81
C LEU A 183 16.37 -9.57 10.20
N GLN A 184 17.35 -8.75 10.59
CA GLN A 184 17.25 -7.96 11.83
C GLN A 184 16.09 -6.96 11.78
N ALA A 185 15.81 -6.35 10.63
CA ALA A 185 14.64 -5.48 10.46
C ALA A 185 13.33 -6.29 10.61
N VAL A 186 13.26 -7.48 10.01
CA VAL A 186 12.14 -8.42 10.17
C VAL A 186 11.94 -8.80 11.64
N ASP A 187 13.01 -9.15 12.37
CA ASP A 187 12.93 -9.50 13.79
C ASP A 187 12.42 -8.33 14.65
N ALA A 188 12.84 -7.10 14.34
CA ALA A 188 12.36 -5.91 15.01
C ALA A 188 10.86 -5.65 14.74
N LEU A 189 10.40 -5.85 13.50
CA LEU A 189 8.99 -5.75 13.14
C LEU A 189 8.15 -6.86 13.78
N LEU A 190 8.64 -8.10 13.82
CA LEU A 190 7.97 -9.20 14.53
C LEU A 190 7.84 -8.89 16.03
N ALA A 191 8.90 -8.35 16.65
CA ALA A 191 8.85 -7.93 18.05
C ALA A 191 7.87 -6.78 18.28
N PHE A 192 7.73 -5.87 17.31
CA PHE A 192 6.73 -4.81 17.34
C PHE A 192 5.31 -5.38 17.29
N ILE A 193 5.02 -6.25 16.31
CA ILE A 193 3.70 -6.89 16.15
C ILE A 193 3.35 -7.68 17.42
N GLN A 194 4.28 -8.48 17.95
CA GLN A 194 4.03 -9.31 19.13
C GLN A 194 3.74 -8.49 20.40
N LYS A 195 4.24 -7.25 20.48
CA LYS A 195 4.06 -6.33 21.60
C LYS A 195 2.94 -5.31 21.40
N SER A 196 2.25 -5.33 20.25
CA SER A 196 1.21 -4.35 19.92
C SER A 196 -0.03 -4.43 20.81
N GLY A 197 -0.23 -5.56 21.50
CA GLY A 197 -1.47 -5.89 22.20
C GLY A 197 -2.56 -6.46 21.30
N HIS A 198 -2.38 -6.38 19.98
CA HIS A 198 -3.31 -6.86 18.94
C HIS A 198 -2.54 -7.59 17.80
N PRO A 199 -1.65 -8.57 18.09
CA PRO A 199 -0.85 -9.22 17.05
C PRO A 199 -1.68 -9.89 15.94
N GLU A 200 -2.93 -10.23 16.22
CA GLU A 200 -3.90 -10.80 15.28
C GLU A 200 -4.33 -9.84 14.16
N SER A 201 -4.13 -8.53 14.34
CA SER A 201 -4.50 -7.48 13.39
C SER A 201 -3.36 -7.06 12.48
N TYR A 202 -2.29 -7.85 12.40
CA TYR A 202 -1.11 -7.52 11.59
C TYR A 202 -0.77 -8.57 10.54
N THR A 203 -0.22 -8.10 9.42
CA THR A 203 0.49 -8.89 8.42
C THR A 203 1.85 -8.24 8.17
N LEU A 204 2.88 -9.06 8.06
CA LEU A 204 4.25 -8.61 7.78
C LEU A 204 4.52 -8.74 6.28
N GLU A 205 4.92 -7.66 5.63
CA GLU A 205 5.47 -7.66 4.28
C GLU A 205 6.97 -7.33 4.33
N PRO A 206 7.88 -8.26 3.98
CA PRO A 206 9.30 -8.12 4.29
C PRO A 206 10.10 -7.36 3.22
N SER A 207 9.51 -7.08 2.06
CA SER A 207 10.16 -6.35 0.98
C SER A 207 9.13 -5.91 -0.07
N ASN A 208 9.41 -4.79 -0.73
CA ASN A 208 8.57 -4.24 -1.78
C ASN A 208 9.31 -4.14 -3.13
N GLU A 209 8.70 -4.64 -4.21
CA GLU A 209 9.15 -4.50 -5.60
C GLU A 209 10.65 -4.83 -5.81
N ALA A 210 11.13 -5.95 -5.27
CA ALA A 210 12.53 -6.36 -5.36
C ALA A 210 12.92 -6.77 -6.79
N VAL A 211 13.77 -6.00 -7.46
CA VAL A 211 14.22 -6.24 -8.84
C VAL A 211 15.72 -5.96 -9.02
N ASP A 212 16.43 -6.78 -9.80
CA ASP A 212 17.88 -6.63 -10.03
C ASP A 212 18.23 -6.08 -11.41
N ASN A 213 17.27 -6.06 -12.34
CA ASN A 213 17.50 -5.52 -13.67
C ASN A 213 17.53 -3.99 -13.65
N LYS A 214 18.65 -3.42 -14.09
CA LYS A 214 18.88 -1.96 -14.13
C LYS A 214 18.25 -1.28 -15.34
N ASP A 215 17.70 -2.04 -16.27
CA ASP A 215 16.90 -1.51 -17.36
C ASP A 215 15.50 -1.14 -16.85
N PHE A 216 15.31 0.12 -16.48
CA PHE A 216 14.02 0.60 -15.98
C PHE A 216 12.89 0.52 -17.01
N SER A 217 13.17 0.31 -18.31
CA SER A 217 12.10 0.12 -19.30
C SER A 217 11.32 -1.18 -19.12
N VAL A 218 11.84 -2.12 -18.33
CA VAL A 218 11.17 -3.36 -17.98
C VAL A 218 10.65 -3.40 -16.53
N PHE A 219 10.81 -2.31 -15.77
CA PHE A 219 10.20 -2.19 -14.44
C PHE A 219 8.68 -2.35 -14.54
N GLY A 220 8.05 -2.97 -13.54
CA GLY A 220 6.62 -3.32 -13.63
C GLY A 220 6.32 -4.57 -14.47
N THR A 221 7.34 -5.27 -14.99
CA THR A 221 7.19 -6.49 -15.80
C THR A 221 8.01 -7.66 -15.23
N PRO A 222 7.68 -8.92 -15.61
CA PRO A 222 8.46 -10.09 -15.20
C PRO A 222 9.95 -10.02 -15.56
N ALA A 223 10.36 -9.19 -16.53
CA ALA A 223 11.77 -9.07 -16.94
C ALA A 223 12.62 -8.21 -15.99
N ALA A 224 11.99 -7.54 -15.01
CA ALA A 224 12.69 -6.75 -14.00
C ALA A 224 13.50 -7.62 -13.01
N LEU A 225 13.06 -8.86 -12.78
CA LEU A 225 13.73 -9.80 -11.87
C LEU A 225 14.33 -11.00 -12.64
N THR A 226 15.65 -11.16 -12.58
CA THR A 226 16.35 -12.30 -13.18
C THR A 226 16.15 -13.58 -12.36
N ASP A 227 16.32 -14.75 -12.96
CA ASP A 227 16.20 -16.04 -12.24
C ASP A 227 17.21 -16.18 -11.09
N LYS A 228 18.41 -15.61 -11.28
CA LYS A 228 19.46 -15.59 -10.24
C LYS A 228 19.00 -14.76 -9.04
N ALA A 229 18.38 -13.61 -9.28
CA ALA A 229 17.87 -12.75 -8.24
C ALA A 229 16.62 -13.34 -7.59
N ALA A 230 15.72 -13.93 -8.37
CA ALA A 230 14.58 -14.69 -7.84
C ALA A 230 15.01 -15.80 -6.88
N THR A 231 16.11 -16.51 -7.17
CA THR A 231 16.68 -17.52 -6.26
C THR A 231 17.18 -16.90 -4.95
N TRP A 232 17.81 -15.72 -5.01
CA TRP A 232 18.29 -15.00 -3.82
C TRP A 232 17.12 -14.47 -2.97
N LEU A 233 16.11 -13.90 -3.62
CA LEU A 233 14.88 -13.43 -2.98
C LEU A 233 14.10 -14.58 -2.35
N LEU A 234 14.01 -15.73 -3.02
CA LEU A 234 13.37 -16.92 -2.47
C LEU A 234 14.07 -17.42 -1.19
N LYS A 235 15.42 -17.41 -1.17
CA LYS A 235 16.19 -17.69 0.06
C LYS A 235 15.81 -16.73 1.18
N TYR A 236 15.63 -15.45 0.88
CA TYR A 236 15.21 -14.45 1.85
C TYR A 236 13.79 -14.75 2.37
N TYR A 237 12.82 -14.99 1.48
CA TYR A 237 11.45 -15.32 1.85
C TYR A 237 11.33 -16.56 2.74
N HIS A 238 12.07 -17.63 2.44
CA HIS A 238 12.11 -18.79 3.34
C HIS A 238 12.66 -18.43 4.73
N ALA A 239 13.74 -17.65 4.80
CA ALA A 239 14.30 -17.23 6.09
C ALA A 239 13.31 -16.35 6.89
N VAL A 240 12.59 -15.44 6.24
CA VAL A 240 11.54 -14.64 6.89
C VAL A 240 10.44 -15.53 7.44
N ILE A 241 9.94 -16.47 6.64
CA ILE A 241 8.90 -17.41 7.07
C ILE A 241 9.38 -18.26 8.26
N ASP A 242 10.63 -18.71 8.26
CA ASP A 242 11.21 -19.46 9.37
C ASP A 242 11.28 -18.61 10.66
N HIS A 243 11.69 -17.34 10.55
CA HIS A 243 11.71 -16.40 11.68
C HIS A 243 10.30 -16.13 12.23
N VAL A 244 9.32 -15.91 11.35
CA VAL A 244 7.91 -15.72 11.73
C VAL A 244 7.39 -16.97 12.44
N ASN A 245 7.60 -18.15 11.87
CA ASN A 245 7.15 -19.42 12.46
C ASN A 245 7.78 -19.70 13.83
N ALA A 246 9.04 -19.30 14.03
CA ALA A 246 9.72 -19.46 15.31
C ALA A 246 9.16 -18.53 16.41
N VAL A 247 8.63 -17.37 16.04
CA VAL A 247 8.05 -16.39 16.97
C VAL A 247 6.55 -16.62 17.16
N ASN A 248 5.79 -16.59 16.07
CA ASN A 248 4.34 -16.75 16.04
C ASN A 248 3.86 -17.09 14.61
N PRO A 249 3.56 -18.37 14.31
CA PRO A 249 3.15 -18.81 12.97
C PRO A 249 1.76 -18.31 12.54
N ASN A 250 1.00 -17.69 13.45
CA ASN A 250 -0.31 -17.13 13.11
C ASN A 250 -0.21 -15.76 12.42
N ILE A 251 0.94 -15.08 12.49
CA ILE A 251 1.17 -13.83 11.76
C ILE A 251 1.37 -14.17 10.28
N PRO A 252 0.52 -13.67 9.37
CA PRO A 252 0.70 -13.92 7.94
C PRO A 252 1.92 -13.18 7.40
N VAL A 253 2.59 -13.80 6.43
CA VAL A 253 3.67 -13.17 5.65
C VAL A 253 3.15 -12.83 4.25
N MET A 254 3.15 -11.55 3.91
CA MET A 254 2.81 -11.06 2.58
C MET A 254 4.07 -10.99 1.72
N LEU A 255 4.09 -11.67 0.58
CA LEU A 255 5.23 -11.73 -0.32
C LEU A 255 4.93 -10.94 -1.58
N GLN A 256 5.57 -9.78 -1.75
CA GLN A 256 5.46 -8.99 -2.96
C GLN A 256 6.07 -9.74 -4.16
N ASP A 257 5.32 -9.80 -5.26
CA ASP A 257 5.54 -10.73 -6.36
C ASP A 257 6.69 -10.35 -7.30
N SER A 258 7.30 -9.17 -7.14
CA SER A 258 8.32 -8.62 -8.03
C SER A 258 7.90 -8.66 -9.51
N PHE A 259 6.61 -8.44 -9.76
CA PHE A 259 5.94 -8.45 -11.06
C PHE A 259 5.94 -9.82 -11.78
N LYS A 260 6.20 -10.92 -11.06
CA LYS A 260 6.19 -12.29 -11.62
C LYS A 260 4.83 -12.99 -11.50
N GLY A 261 3.94 -12.49 -10.64
CA GLY A 261 2.65 -13.09 -10.31
C GLY A 261 2.74 -14.29 -9.36
N GLU A 262 1.59 -14.63 -8.77
CA GLU A 262 1.44 -15.71 -7.78
C GLU A 262 2.01 -17.05 -8.27
N LYS A 263 1.66 -17.46 -9.49
CA LYS A 263 2.03 -18.76 -10.06
C LYS A 263 3.54 -18.98 -10.17
N PHE A 264 4.33 -17.92 -10.31
CA PHE A 264 5.79 -18.04 -10.36
C PHE A 264 6.36 -18.44 -9.00
N TRP A 265 5.79 -17.92 -7.91
CA TRP A 265 6.25 -18.15 -6.54
C TRP A 265 5.60 -19.35 -5.89
N SER A 266 4.34 -19.65 -6.23
CA SER A 266 3.48 -20.63 -5.56
C SER A 266 4.14 -22.01 -5.41
N GLY A 267 4.87 -22.48 -6.42
CA GLY A 267 5.54 -23.78 -6.44
C GLY A 267 6.63 -23.97 -5.39
N ASN A 268 7.14 -22.89 -4.80
CA ASN A 268 8.29 -22.91 -3.89
C ASN A 268 7.91 -23.09 -2.41
N PHE A 269 6.62 -23.02 -2.09
CA PHE A 269 6.12 -23.11 -0.70
C PHE A 269 5.16 -24.28 -0.53
N SER A 270 5.00 -24.79 0.70
CA SER A 270 3.95 -25.77 1.00
C SER A 270 2.58 -25.11 1.04
N ALA A 271 1.51 -25.82 0.66
CA ALA A 271 0.17 -25.21 0.54
C ALA A 271 -0.42 -24.74 1.89
N ASP A 272 0.10 -25.23 3.01
CA ASP A 272 -0.27 -24.85 4.37
C ASP A 272 0.53 -23.65 4.91
N ALA A 273 1.50 -23.13 4.16
CA ALA A 273 2.23 -21.92 4.55
C ALA A 273 1.26 -20.74 4.68
N ASN A 274 1.37 -19.99 5.79
CA ASN A 274 0.57 -18.80 6.09
C ASN A 274 1.10 -17.58 5.32
N ILE A 275 0.99 -17.65 4.00
CA ILE A 275 1.45 -16.63 3.07
C ILE A 275 0.32 -16.11 2.19
N ILE A 276 0.45 -14.84 1.82
CA ILE A 276 -0.34 -14.17 0.79
C ILE A 276 0.59 -13.52 -0.21
N ILE A 277 0.24 -13.54 -1.50
CA ILE A 277 1.02 -12.84 -2.53
C ILE A 277 0.47 -11.43 -2.71
N ASP A 278 1.35 -10.43 -2.64
CA ASP A 278 1.03 -9.06 -3.03
C ASP A 278 1.41 -8.84 -4.51
N VAL A 279 0.47 -8.28 -5.28
CA VAL A 279 0.66 -7.89 -6.68
C VAL A 279 0.35 -6.41 -6.87
N HIS A 280 1.21 -5.71 -7.62
CA HIS A 280 1.05 -4.29 -7.92
C HIS A 280 0.54 -4.09 -9.34
N ASN A 281 -0.49 -3.25 -9.52
CA ASN A 281 -1.15 -3.05 -10.81
C ASN A 281 -1.27 -1.58 -11.17
N TYR A 282 -0.49 -1.14 -12.15
CA TYR A 282 -0.48 0.22 -12.65
C TYR A 282 -0.63 0.28 -14.17
N TRP A 283 -1.07 1.43 -14.67
CA TRP A 283 -1.31 1.68 -16.10
C TRP A 283 -0.73 3.01 -16.59
N PHE A 284 -0.05 3.77 -15.72
CA PHE A 284 0.37 5.15 -16.01
C PHE A 284 1.50 5.25 -17.04
N ASP A 285 2.21 4.15 -17.30
CA ASP A 285 3.31 4.02 -18.25
C ASP A 285 2.89 3.32 -19.56
N ASP A 286 1.75 2.62 -19.58
CA ASP A 286 1.15 2.05 -20.79
C ASP A 286 0.39 3.11 -21.58
N LYS A 287 1.02 3.60 -22.65
CA LYS A 287 0.42 4.61 -23.56
C LYS A 287 -0.89 4.15 -24.21
N ASN A 288 -1.18 2.85 -24.28
CA ASN A 288 -2.42 2.34 -24.84
C ASN A 288 -3.55 2.29 -23.80
N ALA A 289 -3.23 2.29 -22.51
CA ALA A 289 -4.22 2.41 -21.46
C ALA A 289 -4.79 3.83 -21.46
N THR A 290 -6.12 3.94 -21.50
CA THR A 290 -6.84 5.21 -21.43
C THR A 290 -7.87 5.18 -20.32
N SER A 291 -8.31 6.34 -19.83
CA SER A 291 -9.43 6.35 -18.87
C SER A 291 -10.66 5.61 -19.40
N GLU A 292 -10.90 5.55 -20.72
CA GLU A 292 -12.04 4.83 -21.30
C GLU A 292 -11.89 3.31 -21.18
N THR A 293 -10.72 2.77 -21.50
CA THR A 293 -10.47 1.32 -21.49
C THR A 293 -10.19 0.76 -20.10
N LEU A 294 -9.77 1.60 -19.16
CA LEU A 294 -9.16 1.20 -17.89
C LEU A 294 -10.02 0.23 -17.08
N ALA A 295 -11.33 0.43 -16.98
CA ALA A 295 -12.22 -0.47 -16.24
C ALA A 295 -12.15 -1.91 -16.76
N LYS A 296 -12.07 -2.10 -18.09
CA LYS A 296 -11.91 -3.42 -18.72
C LYS A 296 -10.53 -4.01 -18.45
N ASP A 297 -9.50 -3.18 -18.51
CA ASP A 297 -8.11 -3.60 -18.28
C ASP A 297 -7.92 -4.04 -16.82
N ILE A 298 -8.50 -3.31 -15.87
CA ILE A 298 -8.56 -3.67 -14.45
C ILE A 298 -9.26 -5.02 -14.25
N CYS A 299 -10.45 -5.21 -14.82
CA CYS A 299 -11.17 -6.47 -14.73
C CYS A 299 -10.39 -7.65 -15.30
N THR A 300 -9.68 -7.45 -16.41
CA THR A 300 -8.82 -8.47 -17.02
C THR A 300 -7.68 -8.82 -16.07
N ARG A 301 -7.03 -7.80 -15.49
CA ARG A 301 -5.92 -7.97 -14.57
C ARG A 301 -6.35 -8.65 -13.26
N ALA A 302 -7.49 -8.27 -12.69
CA ALA A 302 -8.04 -8.90 -11.49
C ALA A 302 -8.25 -10.41 -11.68
N LYS A 303 -8.78 -10.83 -12.83
CA LYS A 303 -8.94 -12.25 -13.18
C LYS A 303 -7.59 -12.97 -13.33
N SER A 304 -6.58 -12.33 -13.92
CA SER A 304 -5.26 -12.94 -14.10
C SER A 304 -4.45 -13.03 -12.81
N ASN A 305 -4.65 -12.10 -11.87
CA ASN A 305 -3.89 -12.02 -10.62
C ASN A 305 -4.09 -13.26 -9.73
N VAL A 306 -5.19 -14.00 -9.89
CA VAL A 306 -5.47 -15.26 -9.17
C VAL A 306 -4.33 -16.29 -9.30
N GLY A 307 -3.57 -16.26 -10.39
CA GLY A 307 -2.45 -17.19 -10.61
C GLY A 307 -2.91 -18.64 -10.78
N ASP A 308 -2.32 -19.56 -10.03
CA ASP A 308 -2.78 -20.96 -9.94
C ASP A 308 -3.70 -21.24 -8.75
N ALA A 309 -4.05 -20.19 -7.99
CA ALA A 309 -4.93 -20.20 -6.82
C ALA A 309 -4.41 -21.04 -5.63
N LYS A 310 -3.11 -21.39 -5.58
CA LYS A 310 -2.55 -22.08 -4.42
C LYS A 310 -2.49 -21.17 -3.19
N PHE A 311 -2.13 -19.90 -3.39
CA PHE A 311 -2.14 -18.89 -2.33
C PHE A 311 -3.16 -17.78 -2.60
N PRO A 312 -3.69 -17.15 -1.54
CA PRO A 312 -4.46 -15.93 -1.70
C PRO A 312 -3.57 -14.85 -2.34
N VAL A 313 -4.22 -13.91 -3.03
CA VAL A 313 -3.57 -12.77 -3.67
C VAL A 313 -4.25 -11.51 -3.18
N PHE A 314 -3.49 -10.48 -2.85
CA PHE A 314 -4.00 -9.15 -2.54
C PHE A 314 -3.37 -8.15 -3.49
N VAL A 315 -4.14 -7.17 -3.98
CA VAL A 315 -3.57 -6.09 -4.79
C VAL A 315 -3.10 -4.98 -3.85
N GLY A 316 -1.90 -5.06 -3.32
CA GLY A 316 -1.36 -4.11 -2.34
C GLY A 316 -1.10 -2.72 -2.88
N GLU A 317 -0.99 -2.59 -4.21
CA GLU A 317 -0.88 -1.29 -4.85
C GLU A 317 -1.57 -1.23 -6.21
N TRP A 318 -2.27 -0.11 -6.45
CA TRP A 318 -2.82 0.28 -7.74
C TRP A 318 -3.31 1.73 -7.72
N SER A 319 -3.47 2.34 -8.90
CA SER A 319 -4.13 3.64 -9.07
C SER A 319 -4.83 3.73 -10.44
N ILE A 320 -5.70 4.74 -10.61
CA ILE A 320 -6.48 4.91 -11.84
C ILE A 320 -5.82 5.80 -12.90
N GLN A 321 -4.57 6.25 -12.70
CA GLN A 321 -3.87 6.98 -13.76
C GLN A 321 -3.57 6.02 -14.92
N ALA A 322 -4.06 6.37 -16.11
CA ALA A 322 -3.74 5.68 -17.36
C ALA A 322 -2.55 6.37 -18.08
N GLY A 323 -1.91 5.69 -19.03
CA GLY A 323 -0.75 6.26 -19.74
C GLY A 323 -1.13 7.31 -20.78
N SER A 324 -2.38 7.36 -21.23
CA SER A 324 -2.88 8.45 -22.07
C SER A 324 -4.36 8.77 -21.85
N ASN A 325 -4.80 9.92 -22.36
CA ASN A 325 -6.21 10.34 -22.37
C ASN A 325 -6.92 10.18 -21.02
N ASN A 326 -6.28 10.66 -19.95
CA ASN A 326 -6.87 10.74 -18.63
C ASN A 326 -8.03 11.74 -18.63
N THR A 327 -9.18 11.37 -18.06
CA THR A 327 -10.37 12.26 -18.00
C THR A 327 -10.96 12.30 -16.60
N PHE A 328 -11.50 13.45 -16.20
CA PHE A 328 -12.14 13.59 -14.89
C PHE A 328 -13.44 12.81 -14.77
N ALA A 329 -14.22 12.76 -15.85
CA ALA A 329 -15.55 12.16 -15.88
C ALA A 329 -15.55 10.65 -15.60
N LEU A 330 -14.43 9.97 -15.83
CA LEU A 330 -14.33 8.51 -15.67
C LEU A 330 -13.62 8.08 -14.38
N ARG A 331 -13.22 9.02 -13.52
CA ARG A 331 -12.50 8.70 -12.28
C ARG A 331 -13.32 7.84 -11.34
N GLU A 332 -14.55 8.27 -11.03
CA GLU A 332 -15.48 7.53 -10.19
C GLU A 332 -15.74 6.12 -10.73
N ARG A 333 -16.01 5.99 -12.04
CA ARG A 333 -16.20 4.70 -12.70
C ARG A 333 -14.98 3.80 -12.57
N ASN A 334 -13.79 4.30 -12.90
CA ASN A 334 -12.57 3.49 -12.92
C ASN A 334 -12.12 3.09 -11.52
N LEU A 335 -12.28 3.99 -10.53
CA LEU A 335 -12.01 3.71 -9.13
C LEU A 335 -12.92 2.58 -8.64
N ASN A 336 -14.23 2.69 -8.83
CA ASN A 336 -15.12 1.65 -8.35
C ASN A 336 -14.97 0.35 -9.14
N ALA A 337 -14.72 0.39 -10.44
CA ALA A 337 -14.42 -0.81 -11.22
C ALA A 337 -13.26 -1.62 -10.60
N GLY A 338 -12.18 -0.96 -10.15
CA GLY A 338 -11.08 -1.67 -9.50
C GLY A 338 -11.34 -2.11 -8.07
N LEU A 339 -11.99 -1.28 -7.25
CA LEU A 339 -12.39 -1.66 -5.89
C LEU A 339 -13.25 -2.94 -5.90
N HIS A 340 -14.18 -3.03 -6.85
CA HIS A 340 -15.06 -4.19 -7.04
C HIS A 340 -14.34 -5.38 -7.68
N ALA A 341 -13.60 -5.17 -8.77
CA ALA A 341 -12.91 -6.25 -9.48
C ALA A 341 -11.93 -7.00 -8.57
N PHE A 342 -11.10 -6.26 -7.82
CA PHE A 342 -10.11 -6.89 -6.94
C PHE A 342 -10.75 -7.57 -5.74
N TYR A 343 -11.82 -7.00 -5.17
CA TYR A 343 -12.57 -7.66 -4.10
C TYR A 343 -13.30 -8.93 -4.58
N GLN A 344 -13.77 -8.93 -5.84
CA GLN A 344 -14.44 -10.08 -6.43
C GLN A 344 -13.47 -11.23 -6.72
N TYR A 345 -12.37 -10.97 -7.43
CA TYR A 345 -11.51 -12.03 -7.97
C TYR A 345 -10.35 -12.44 -7.05
N VAL A 346 -9.85 -11.53 -6.22
CA VAL A 346 -8.73 -11.77 -5.28
C VAL A 346 -9.11 -11.22 -3.90
N GLN A 347 -8.20 -11.10 -2.92
CA GLN A 347 -8.55 -10.74 -1.54
C GLN A 347 -8.86 -9.24 -1.33
N GLY A 348 -9.17 -8.52 -2.40
CA GLY A 348 -9.33 -7.07 -2.37
C GLY A 348 -8.06 -6.33 -2.77
N SER A 349 -7.99 -5.06 -2.39
CA SER A 349 -6.91 -4.18 -2.82
C SER A 349 -6.63 -3.04 -1.85
N SER A 350 -5.43 -2.49 -1.94
CA SER A 350 -4.98 -1.27 -1.26
C SER A 350 -4.64 -0.19 -2.29
N TYR A 351 -5.44 0.89 -2.32
CA TYR A 351 -5.21 1.99 -3.26
C TYR A 351 -3.91 2.74 -2.94
N TRP A 352 -3.10 3.08 -3.95
CA TRP A 352 -1.99 4.03 -3.80
C TRP A 352 -2.46 5.42 -4.21
N THR A 353 -2.69 6.36 -3.30
CA THR A 353 -2.48 6.31 -1.83
C THR A 353 -3.55 7.13 -1.08
N SER A 354 -3.57 7.09 0.26
CA SER A 354 -4.53 7.84 1.10
C SER A 354 -4.52 9.34 0.79
N LYS A 355 -3.36 10.00 0.94
CA LYS A 355 -3.15 11.42 0.63
C LYS A 355 -2.06 11.63 -0.39
N PHE A 356 -2.35 12.47 -1.37
CA PHE A 356 -1.43 12.82 -2.44
C PHE A 356 -1.67 14.27 -2.86
N TYR A 357 -0.61 15.08 -2.83
CA TYR A 357 -0.60 16.50 -3.21
C TYR A 357 0.47 16.83 -4.26
N GLY A 358 0.90 15.82 -5.03
CA GLY A 358 1.80 16.01 -6.16
C GLY A 358 1.14 16.69 -7.36
N ASN A 359 1.88 17.60 -7.97
CA ASN A 359 1.41 18.38 -9.12
C ASN A 359 1.97 17.88 -10.48
N GLY A 360 2.53 16.66 -10.51
CA GLY A 360 3.03 16.04 -11.73
C GLY A 360 1.95 15.98 -12.81
N THR A 361 2.29 16.37 -14.03
CA THR A 361 1.34 16.39 -15.14
C THR A 361 0.96 14.97 -15.56
N VAL A 362 -0.30 14.75 -15.91
CA VAL A 362 -0.75 13.51 -16.55
C VAL A 362 -1.07 13.76 -18.03
N SER A 363 -1.02 12.70 -18.84
CA SER A 363 -1.48 12.78 -20.23
C SER A 363 -3.01 12.85 -20.27
N GLY A 364 -3.57 14.03 -20.53
CA GLY A 364 -5.02 14.28 -20.51
C GLY A 364 -5.41 15.46 -19.64
N GLN A 365 -6.43 15.28 -18.80
CA GLN A 365 -6.96 16.30 -17.90
C GLN A 365 -6.33 16.20 -16.51
N GLY A 366 -6.00 17.33 -15.89
CA GLY A 366 -5.56 17.38 -14.49
C GLY A 366 -4.08 17.08 -14.24
N ASN A 367 -3.78 16.65 -13.02
CA ASN A 367 -2.45 16.26 -12.55
C ASN A 367 -2.54 15.01 -11.66
N GLN A 368 -1.42 14.51 -11.14
CA GLN A 368 -1.38 13.27 -10.34
C GLN A 368 -2.27 13.33 -9.08
N THR A 369 -2.42 14.48 -8.41
CA THR A 369 -3.36 14.59 -7.27
C THR A 369 -4.78 14.17 -7.63
N ASP A 370 -5.22 14.42 -8.87
CA ASP A 370 -6.56 14.09 -9.33
C ASP A 370 -6.81 12.57 -9.50
N TYR A 371 -5.75 11.76 -9.55
CA TYR A 371 -5.81 10.32 -9.86
C TYR A 371 -5.19 9.43 -8.77
N TRP A 372 -4.41 9.99 -7.84
CA TRP A 372 -3.67 9.23 -6.82
C TRP A 372 -4.10 9.53 -5.38
N ASN A 373 -4.97 10.53 -5.16
CA ASN A 373 -5.44 10.94 -3.84
C ASN A 373 -6.78 10.27 -3.48
N PHE A 374 -6.75 9.17 -2.72
CA PHE A 374 -7.96 8.45 -2.33
C PHE A 374 -8.89 9.29 -1.46
N GLU A 375 -8.35 10.05 -0.51
CA GLU A 375 -9.14 10.97 0.30
C GLU A 375 -9.86 12.04 -0.54
N GLY A 376 -9.25 12.48 -1.64
CA GLY A 376 -9.90 13.36 -2.61
C GLY A 376 -11.11 12.71 -3.29
N PHE A 377 -11.08 11.39 -3.50
CA PHE A 377 -12.24 10.63 -3.98
C PHE A 377 -13.32 10.50 -2.90
N VAL A 378 -12.93 10.33 -1.64
CA VAL A 378 -13.86 10.35 -0.50
C VAL A 378 -14.59 11.69 -0.42
N ASP A 379 -13.86 12.81 -0.48
CA ASP A 379 -14.44 14.15 -0.43
C ASP A 379 -15.37 14.44 -1.62
N SER A 380 -15.11 13.81 -2.76
CA SER A 380 -15.93 13.91 -3.97
C SER A 380 -17.16 12.98 -3.96
N GLY A 381 -17.29 12.11 -2.96
CA GLY A 381 -18.37 11.10 -2.89
C GLY A 381 -18.24 9.99 -3.94
N TYR A 382 -17.02 9.67 -4.39
CA TYR A 382 -16.77 8.72 -5.47
C TYR A 382 -16.54 7.29 -5.01
N VAL A 383 -16.56 6.99 -3.70
CA VAL A 383 -16.24 5.66 -3.18
C VAL A 383 -17.52 4.89 -2.89
N HIS A 384 -17.77 3.81 -3.63
CA HIS A 384 -19.02 3.02 -3.60
C HIS A 384 -18.74 1.53 -3.39
N LEU A 385 -18.26 1.15 -2.20
CA LEU A 385 -17.86 -0.25 -1.92
C LEU A 385 -19.01 -1.26 -1.97
N ASP A 386 -20.25 -0.83 -1.68
CA ASP A 386 -21.43 -1.71 -1.65
C ASP A 386 -22.24 -1.72 -2.97
N SER A 387 -21.83 -0.96 -3.98
CA SER A 387 -22.60 -0.83 -5.23
C SER A 387 -22.43 -2.02 -6.16
N THR A 388 -23.52 -2.52 -6.75
CA THR A 388 -23.46 -3.59 -7.76
C THR A 388 -23.22 -3.08 -9.19
N ASP A 389 -23.15 -1.76 -9.39
CA ASP A 389 -23.14 -1.15 -10.72
C ASP A 389 -21.77 -1.23 -11.43
N TYR A 390 -20.72 -1.61 -10.70
CA TYR A 390 -19.33 -1.59 -11.16
C TYR A 390 -18.71 -2.98 -11.36
N GLN A 391 -19.54 -4.02 -11.43
CA GLN A 391 -19.06 -5.40 -11.59
C GLN A 391 -18.40 -5.62 -12.96
N CYS A 392 -17.38 -6.47 -12.96
CA CYS A 392 -16.78 -6.95 -14.19
C CYS A 392 -17.78 -7.81 -14.97
N LEU A 393 -18.25 -7.30 -16.11
CA LEU A 393 -19.07 -8.05 -17.05
C LEU A 393 -18.30 -9.15 -17.78
#